data_AF-A0A1V5JMH4-F1
#
_entry.id   AF-A0A1V5JMH4-F1
#
_cell.length_a   1.000
_cell.length_b   1.000
_cell.length_c   1.000
_cell.angle_alpha   90.00
_cell.angle_beta   90.00
_cell.angle_gamma   90.00
#
_symmetry.space_group_name_H-M   'P 1'
#
loop_
_entity.id
_entity.type
_entity.pdbx_description
1 polymer ?
#
loop_
_entity_poly.entity_id
_entity_poly.type
_entity_poly.pdbx_seq_one_letter_code
_entity_poly.pdbx_strand_id
1 'polypeptide(L)'
;MAAFARDVSFISARDIPRVNWASAGMILLIVALSFRSLSIPLLLVSGIQLAIFFNLAFAWMFGTSLPFITVTSIGAIQLGATVDYAILLMTRYREERQHLKPEAAMIAALSEAAPAIATSALCLFSATIGVVFVNDIRMIESMCLLIARGAIISMLVILSLLPAVIVCCDKIINRTTWGGSKALPEQN
;
A
#
# COMPACT_ATOMS: atom_id res chain seq x y z
N MET A 1 23.48 -20.48 -25.97
CA MET A 1 22.93 -19.34 -25.20
C MET A 1 21.72 -18.66 -25.85
N ALA A 2 21.70 -18.41 -27.16
CA ALA A 2 20.57 -17.73 -27.82
C ALA A 2 19.23 -18.50 -27.77
N ALA A 3 19.26 -19.84 -27.81
CA ALA A 3 18.05 -20.67 -27.69
C ALA A 3 17.43 -20.59 -26.28
N PHE A 4 18.27 -20.61 -25.24
CA PHE A 4 17.83 -20.46 -23.84
C PHE A 4 17.24 -19.07 -23.55
N ALA A 5 17.87 -18.01 -24.06
CA ALA A 5 17.33 -16.66 -23.95
C ALA A 5 15.98 -16.50 -24.67
N ARG A 6 15.82 -17.15 -25.83
CA ARG A 6 14.57 -17.15 -26.59
C ARG A 6 13.46 -17.92 -25.85
N ASP A 7 13.82 -19.06 -25.24
CA ASP A 7 12.88 -19.89 -24.48
C ASP A 7 12.38 -19.19 -23.20
N VAL A 8 13.29 -18.54 -22.45
CA VAL A 8 12.95 -17.70 -21.29
C VAL A 8 12.01 -16.55 -21.70
N SER A 9 12.27 -15.89 -22.84
CA SER A 9 11.42 -14.80 -23.32
C SER A 9 10.04 -15.26 -23.78
N PHE A 10 9.93 -16.45 -24.37
CA PHE A 10 8.68 -17.00 -24.90
C PHE A 10 7.78 -17.57 -23.80
N ILE A 11 8.36 -18.23 -22.79
CA ILE A 11 7.65 -18.70 -21.59
C ILE A 11 7.16 -17.48 -20.79
N SER A 12 8.01 -16.47 -20.61
CA SER A 12 7.65 -15.24 -19.89
C SER A 12 6.50 -14.48 -20.58
N ALA A 13 6.48 -14.36 -21.91
CA ALA A 13 5.41 -13.68 -22.63
C ALA A 13 4.02 -14.33 -22.45
N ARG A 14 3.98 -15.63 -22.14
CA ARG A 14 2.75 -16.40 -21.98
C ARG A 14 2.25 -16.47 -20.53
N ASP A 15 3.17 -16.47 -19.56
CA ASP A 15 2.82 -16.61 -18.15
C ASP A 15 2.53 -15.26 -17.48
N ILE A 16 3.20 -14.19 -17.90
CA ILE A 16 3.00 -12.83 -17.39
C ILE A 16 1.52 -12.37 -17.44
N PRO A 17 0.77 -12.51 -18.56
CA PRO A 17 -0.62 -12.05 -18.58
C PRO A 17 -1.51 -12.88 -17.65
N ARG A 18 -1.30 -14.21 -17.56
CA ARG A 18 -2.13 -15.09 -16.72
C ARG A 18 -1.90 -14.85 -15.24
N VAL A 19 -0.63 -14.70 -14.84
CA VAL A 19 -0.25 -14.38 -13.47
C VAL A 19 -0.78 -13.00 -13.11
N ASN A 20 -0.68 -12.00 -13.99
CA ASN A 20 -1.18 -10.66 -13.71
C ASN A 20 -2.70 -10.63 -13.47
N TRP A 21 -3.50 -11.31 -14.32
CA TRP A 21 -4.95 -11.40 -14.14
C TRP A 21 -5.34 -12.20 -12.88
N ALA A 22 -4.63 -13.29 -12.58
CA ALA A 22 -4.88 -14.09 -11.37
C ALA A 22 -4.51 -13.33 -10.09
N SER A 23 -3.35 -12.68 -10.06
CA SER A 23 -2.90 -11.85 -8.94
C SER A 23 -3.84 -10.67 -8.71
N ALA A 24 -4.25 -9.96 -9.77
CA ALA A 24 -5.21 -8.87 -9.66
C ALA A 24 -6.55 -9.34 -9.07
N GLY A 25 -7.07 -10.49 -9.52
CA GLY A 25 -8.30 -11.08 -8.99
C GLY A 25 -8.17 -11.48 -7.52
N MET A 26 -7.05 -12.08 -7.12
CA MET A 26 -6.81 -12.49 -5.73
C MET A 26 -6.66 -11.30 -4.79
N ILE A 27 -5.92 -10.26 -5.19
CA ILE A 27 -5.75 -9.02 -4.41
C ILE A 27 -7.11 -8.35 -4.21
N LEU A 28 -7.92 -8.26 -5.27
CA LEU A 28 -9.25 -7.65 -5.22
C LEU A 28 -10.18 -8.42 -4.26
N LEU A 29 -10.12 -9.75 -4.27
CA LEU A 29 -10.91 -10.61 -3.40
C LEU A 29 -10.50 -10.49 -1.92
N ILE A 30 -9.19 -10.48 -1.63
CA ILE A 30 -8.67 -10.32 -0.26
C ILE A 30 -9.01 -8.93 0.30
N VAL A 31 -8.85 -7.87 -0.50
CA VAL A 31 -9.22 -6.50 -0.10
C VAL A 31 -10.73 -6.38 0.15
N ALA A 32 -11.55 -7.01 -0.71
CA ALA A 32 -13.01 -7.02 -0.55
C ALA A 32 -13.45 -7.70 0.76
N LEU A 33 -12.82 -8.82 1.12
CA LEU A 33 -13.10 -9.56 2.35
C LEU A 33 -12.60 -8.83 3.62
N SER A 34 -11.43 -8.20 3.56
CA SER A 34 -10.78 -7.62 4.73
C SER A 34 -11.55 -6.41 5.30
N PHE A 35 -12.14 -5.57 4.44
CA PHE A 35 -12.66 -4.29 4.88
C PHE A 35 -14.16 -4.24 5.19
N ARG A 36 -14.95 -5.25 4.79
CA ARG A 36 -16.41 -5.35 5.05
C ARG A 36 -17.20 -4.05 4.69
N SER A 37 -16.60 -3.20 3.85
CA SER A 37 -17.06 -1.95 3.25
C SER A 37 -16.07 -1.65 2.11
N LEU A 38 -16.53 -1.80 0.87
CA LEU A 38 -15.66 -1.91 -0.30
C LEU A 38 -15.09 -0.56 -0.79
N SER A 39 -15.68 0.57 -0.41
CA SER A 39 -15.43 1.87 -1.07
C SER A 39 -14.18 2.61 -0.58
N ILE A 40 -13.93 2.63 0.75
CA ILE A 40 -12.76 3.29 1.37
C ILE A 40 -11.43 2.65 0.94
N PRO A 41 -11.31 1.30 0.97
CA PRO A 41 -10.07 0.62 0.64
C PRO A 41 -9.80 0.64 -0.86
N LEU A 42 -10.84 0.60 -1.71
CA LEU A 42 -10.66 0.72 -3.16
C LEU A 42 -10.10 2.09 -3.55
N LEU A 43 -10.63 3.17 -2.95
CA LEU A 43 -10.14 4.52 -3.21
C LEU A 43 -8.67 4.67 -2.78
N LEU A 44 -8.33 4.06 -1.65
CA LEU A 44 -6.98 4.06 -1.11
C LEU A 44 -6.02 3.26 -1.98
N VAL A 45 -6.38 2.01 -2.30
CA VAL A 45 -5.61 1.13 -3.19
C VAL A 45 -5.43 1.80 -4.55
N SER A 46 -6.45 2.48 -5.09
CA SER A 46 -6.34 3.27 -6.32
C SER A 46 -5.30 4.38 -6.21
N GLY A 47 -5.30 5.16 -5.13
CA GLY A 47 -4.32 6.24 -4.90
C GLY A 47 -2.89 5.70 -4.75
N ILE A 48 -2.73 4.59 -4.04
CA ILE A 48 -1.44 3.91 -3.86
C ILE A 48 -0.97 3.28 -5.17
N GLN A 49 -1.88 2.68 -5.95
CA GLN A 49 -1.59 2.12 -7.27
C GLN A 49 -1.11 3.21 -8.23
N LEU A 50 -1.73 4.40 -8.18
CA LEU A 50 -1.25 5.58 -8.89
C LEU A 50 0.15 5.99 -8.43
N ALA A 51 0.44 6.01 -7.13
CA ALA A 51 1.76 6.34 -6.60
C ALA A 51 2.83 5.32 -7.02
N ILE A 52 2.51 4.01 -6.99
CA ILE A 52 3.37 2.93 -7.50
C ILE A 52 3.60 3.12 -9.00
N PHE A 53 2.54 3.42 -9.76
CA PHE A 53 2.64 3.68 -11.19
C PHE A 53 3.54 4.87 -11.49
N PHE A 54 3.44 5.96 -10.74
CA PHE A 54 4.35 7.10 -10.84
C PHE A 54 5.79 6.73 -10.47
N ASN A 55 6.01 5.96 -9.41
CA ASN A 55 7.35 5.53 -8.99
C ASN A 55 8.01 4.66 -10.08
N LEU A 56 7.26 3.73 -10.66
CA LEU A 56 7.72 2.90 -11.78
C LEU A 56 7.91 3.70 -13.06
N ALA A 57 7.00 4.63 -13.39
CA ALA A 57 7.13 5.50 -14.55
C ALA A 57 8.38 6.39 -14.45
N PHE A 58 8.68 6.89 -13.26
CA PHE A 58 9.92 7.64 -12.99
C PHE A 58 11.15 6.75 -13.18
N ALA A 59 11.14 5.52 -12.65
CA ALA A 59 12.24 4.58 -12.84
C ALA A 59 12.42 4.17 -14.32
N TRP A 60 11.33 4.07 -15.09
CA TRP A 60 11.36 3.82 -16.54
C TRP A 60 11.93 5.01 -17.32
N MET A 61 11.59 6.25 -16.92
CA MET A 61 12.15 7.47 -17.51
C MET A 61 13.67 7.62 -17.29
N PHE A 62 14.19 7.10 -16.17
CA PHE A 62 15.63 7.10 -15.88
C PHE A 62 16.43 6.02 -16.65
N GLY A 63 15.77 5.25 -17.52
CA GLY A 63 16.43 4.28 -18.40
C GLY A 63 16.94 3.04 -17.67
N THR A 64 16.53 2.83 -16.42
CA THR A 64 16.90 1.64 -15.65
C THR A 64 16.13 0.45 -16.21
N SER A 65 16.84 -0.55 -16.74
CA SER A 65 16.21 -1.79 -17.20
C SER A 65 15.69 -2.54 -15.98
N LEU A 66 14.41 -2.35 -15.65
CA LEU A 66 13.74 -2.99 -14.52
C LEU A 66 13.41 -4.44 -14.89
N PRO A 67 14.06 -5.44 -14.30
CA PRO A 67 13.68 -6.82 -14.54
C PRO A 67 12.26 -7.06 -14.00
N PHE A 68 11.51 -7.95 -14.66
CA PHE A 68 10.11 -8.25 -14.33
C PHE A 68 9.88 -8.60 -12.85
N ILE A 69 10.85 -9.28 -12.24
CA ILE A 69 10.82 -9.65 -10.82
C ILE A 69 10.77 -8.42 -9.91
N THR A 70 11.44 -7.32 -10.29
CA THR A 70 11.47 -6.07 -9.53
C THR A 70 10.10 -5.41 -9.50
N VAL A 71 9.46 -5.26 -10.66
CA VAL A 71 8.12 -4.65 -10.79
C VAL A 71 7.08 -5.42 -9.98
N THR A 72 7.08 -6.75 -10.10
CA THR A 72 6.14 -7.62 -9.40
C THR A 72 6.37 -7.59 -7.88
N SER A 73 7.63 -7.63 -7.44
CA SER A 73 7.97 -7.62 -6.01
C SER A 73 7.63 -6.30 -5.34
N ILE A 74 7.92 -5.16 -5.99
CA ILE A 74 7.55 -3.83 -5.50
C ILE A 74 6.04 -3.73 -5.35
N GLY A 75 5.28 -4.13 -6.38
CA GLY A 75 3.83 -4.09 -6.33
C GLY A 75 3.27 -4.89 -5.15
N ALA A 76 3.75 -6.13 -4.96
CA ALA A 76 3.30 -6.99 -3.87
C ALA A 76 3.69 -6.46 -2.48
N ILE A 77 4.97 -6.10 -2.27
CA ILE A 77 5.48 -5.66 -0.97
C ILE A 77 4.88 -4.30 -0.60
N GLN A 78 4.86 -3.36 -1.55
CA GLN A 78 4.36 -2.02 -1.29
C GLN A 78 2.85 -2.03 -1.02
N LEU A 79 2.06 -2.78 -1.79
CA LEU A 79 0.63 -2.93 -1.49
C LEU A 79 0.41 -3.58 -0.12
N GLY A 80 1.13 -4.66 0.19
CA GLY A 80 1.01 -5.35 1.48
C GLY A 80 1.29 -4.43 2.67
N ALA A 81 2.45 -3.76 2.66
CA ALA A 81 2.82 -2.82 3.72
C ALA A 81 1.82 -1.67 3.85
N THR A 82 1.34 -1.12 2.72
CA THR A 82 0.43 0.02 2.75
C THR A 82 -0.96 -0.37 3.27
N VAL A 83 -1.45 -1.56 2.93
CA VAL A 83 -2.70 -2.10 3.46
C VAL A 83 -2.58 -2.31 4.97
N ASP A 84 -1.47 -2.85 5.44
CA ASP A 84 -1.21 -3.04 6.88
C ASP A 84 -1.26 -1.71 7.64
N TYR A 85 -0.60 -0.67 7.11
CA TYR A 85 -0.63 0.67 7.69
C TYR A 85 -2.03 1.28 7.70
N ALA A 86 -2.81 1.06 6.64
CA ALA A 86 -4.18 1.53 6.54
C ALA A 86 -5.10 0.84 7.57
N ILE A 87 -4.95 -0.47 7.75
CA ILE A 87 -5.71 -1.24 8.73
C ILE A 87 -5.38 -0.75 10.14
N LEU A 88 -4.10 -0.53 10.45
CA LEU A 88 -3.67 -0.04 11.76
C LEU A 88 -4.30 1.32 12.07
N LEU A 89 -4.19 2.29 11.16
CA LEU A 89 -4.77 3.63 11.36
C LEU A 89 -6.30 3.56 11.48
N MET A 90 -6.96 2.78 10.63
CA MET A 90 -8.42 2.62 10.66
C MET A 90 -8.90 1.97 11.96
N THR A 91 -8.16 1.00 12.48
CA THR A 91 -8.49 0.34 13.75
C THR A 91 -8.44 1.34 14.89
N ARG A 92 -7.36 2.13 14.98
CA ARG A 92 -7.23 3.20 15.97
C ARG A 92 -8.30 4.27 15.81
N TYR A 93 -8.60 4.68 14.58
CA TYR A 93 -9.68 5.61 14.31
C TYR A 93 -11.03 5.09 14.81
N ARG A 94 -11.35 3.81 14.58
CA ARG A 94 -12.61 3.20 15.04
C ARG A 94 -12.70 3.10 16.56
N GLU A 95 -11.59 2.86 17.25
CA GLU A 95 -11.52 2.86 18.71
C GLU A 95 -11.82 4.27 19.25
N GLU A 96 -11.11 5.29 18.75
CA GLU A 96 -11.28 6.69 19.16
C GLU A 96 -12.65 7.27 18.77
N ARG A 97 -13.21 6.83 17.65
CA ARG A 97 -14.53 7.30 17.16
C ARG A 97 -15.69 6.89 18.08
N GLN A 98 -15.51 5.91 18.95
CA GLN A 98 -16.51 5.56 19.97
C GLN A 98 -16.66 6.64 21.03
N HIS A 99 -15.64 7.46 21.22
CA HIS A 99 -15.57 8.46 22.29
C HIS A 99 -15.48 9.90 21.78
N LEU A 100 -15.02 10.12 20.53
CA LEU A 100 -14.69 11.44 19.99
C LEU A 100 -15.44 11.78 18.69
N LYS A 101 -15.58 13.10 18.43
CA LYS A 101 -15.99 13.67 17.13
C LYS A 101 -14.99 13.28 16.03
N PRO A 102 -15.38 13.22 14.74
CA PRO A 102 -14.58 12.56 13.71
C PRO A 102 -13.19 13.17 13.52
N GLU A 103 -13.10 14.50 13.54
CA GLU A 103 -11.82 15.21 13.43
C GLU A 103 -10.92 14.93 14.64
N ALA A 104 -11.47 15.00 15.85
CA ALA A 104 -10.73 14.72 17.08
C ALA A 104 -10.29 13.24 17.18
N ALA A 105 -11.15 12.31 16.77
CA ALA A 105 -10.83 10.88 16.71
C ALA A 105 -9.69 10.60 15.71
N MET A 106 -9.68 11.28 14.56
CA MET A 106 -8.61 11.13 13.58
C MET A 106 -7.29 11.68 14.10
N ILE A 107 -7.30 12.84 14.77
CA ILE A 107 -6.09 13.44 15.36
C ILE A 107 -5.51 12.50 16.42
N ALA A 108 -6.35 11.95 17.31
CA ALA A 108 -5.93 11.00 18.33
C ALA A 108 -5.36 9.71 17.71
N ALA A 109 -6.07 9.12 16.75
CA ALA A 109 -5.63 7.93 16.04
C ALA A 109 -4.32 8.14 15.28
N LEU A 110 -4.13 9.31 14.66
CA LEU A 110 -2.89 9.66 13.97
C LEU A 110 -1.73 9.80 14.95
N SER A 111 -1.96 10.42 16.12
CA SER A 111 -0.93 10.57 17.16
C SER A 111 -0.41 9.21 17.66
N GLU A 112 -1.26 8.19 17.74
CA GLU A 112 -0.84 6.85 18.14
C GLU A 112 -0.29 6.01 16.98
N ALA A 113 -0.94 6.05 15.82
CA ALA A 113 -0.58 5.20 14.69
C ALA A 113 0.65 5.71 13.93
N ALA A 114 0.88 7.03 13.85
CA ALA A 114 2.01 7.60 13.13
C ALA A 114 3.38 7.05 13.56
N PRO A 115 3.73 6.99 14.86
CA PRO A 115 5.02 6.42 15.28
C PRO A 115 5.12 4.91 14.98
N ALA A 116 4.03 4.16 15.08
CA ALA A 116 4.02 2.73 14.74
C ALA A 116 4.21 2.50 13.23
N ILE A 117 3.53 3.28 12.39
CA ILE A 117 3.69 3.23 10.93
C ILE A 117 5.11 3.68 10.54
N ALA A 118 5.62 4.75 11.15
CA ALA A 118 6.96 5.26 10.89
C ALA A 118 8.05 4.23 11.19
N THR A 119 7.97 3.58 12.35
CA THR A 119 8.95 2.54 12.75
C THR A 119 8.91 1.35 11.80
N SER A 120 7.72 0.89 11.38
CA SER A 120 7.58 -0.18 10.39
C SER A 120 8.16 0.20 9.03
N ALA A 121 7.85 1.39 8.52
CA ALA A 121 8.37 1.88 7.23
C ALA A 121 9.90 2.06 7.27
N LEU A 122 10.44 2.60 8.36
CA LEU A 122 11.88 2.75 8.56
C LEU A 122 12.59 1.40 8.70
N CYS A 123 11.95 0.40 9.30
CA CYS A 123 12.48 -0.96 9.37
C CYS A 123 12.57 -1.59 7.97
N LEU A 124 11.55 -1.43 7.13
CA LEU A 124 11.58 -1.89 5.74
C LEU A 124 12.65 -1.14 4.92
N PHE A 125 12.76 0.17 5.12
CA PHE A 125 13.80 0.99 4.50
C PHE A 125 15.22 0.55 4.91
N SER A 126 15.48 0.37 6.21
CA SER A 126 16.79 -0.04 6.70
C SER A 126 17.15 -1.46 6.27
N ALA A 127 16.20 -2.39 6.27
CA ALA A 127 16.40 -3.76 5.81
C ALA A 127 16.77 -3.80 4.32
N THR A 128 16.04 -3.06 3.47
CA THR A 128 16.30 -3.04 2.03
C THR A 128 17.61 -2.36 1.69
N ILE A 129 17.95 -1.26 2.35
CA ILE A 129 19.26 -0.60 2.21
C ILE A 129 20.39 -1.49 2.73
N GLY A 130 20.20 -2.20 3.84
CA GLY A 130 21.18 -3.17 4.35
C GLY A 130 21.49 -4.27 3.33
N VAL A 131 20.48 -4.79 2.64
CA VAL A 131 20.65 -5.77 1.55
C VAL A 131 21.45 -5.18 0.38
N VAL A 132 21.25 -3.90 0.04
CA VAL A 132 22.02 -3.22 -1.01
C VAL A 132 23.52 -3.20 -0.68
N PHE A 133 23.89 -2.95 0.58
CA PHE A 133 25.30 -2.90 0.98
C PHE A 133 26.00 -4.26 1.03
N VAL A 134 25.24 -5.35 1.18
CA VAL A 134 25.80 -6.70 1.35
C VAL A 134 25.89 -7.47 0.03
N ASN A 135 25.10 -7.10 -0.99
CA ASN A 135 24.99 -7.87 -2.23
C ASN A 135 25.63 -7.16 -3.42
N ASP A 136 26.41 -7.91 -4.23
CA ASP A 136 27.03 -7.41 -5.47
C ASP A 136 26.12 -7.53 -6.71
N ILE A 137 24.89 -8.05 -6.54
CA ILE A 137 23.97 -8.29 -7.65
C ILE A 137 23.19 -7.01 -7.96
N ARG A 138 23.56 -6.34 -9.07
CA ARG A 138 22.91 -5.12 -9.59
C ARG A 138 21.38 -5.18 -9.68
N MET A 139 20.82 -6.35 -9.98
CA MET A 139 19.37 -6.56 -10.01
C MET A 139 18.73 -6.40 -8.62
N ILE A 140 19.34 -6.99 -7.59
CA ILE A 140 18.85 -6.94 -6.21
C ILE A 140 18.99 -5.51 -5.68
N GLU A 141 20.11 -4.86 -5.95
CA GLU A 141 20.35 -3.47 -5.60
C GLU A 141 19.24 -2.55 -6.14
N SER A 142 18.98 -2.61 -7.45
CA SER A 142 17.96 -1.77 -8.08
C SER A 142 16.56 -2.03 -7.51
N MET A 143 16.23 -3.29 -7.22
CA MET A 143 14.96 -3.68 -6.62
C MET A 143 14.80 -3.14 -5.20
N CYS A 144 15.81 -3.36 -4.35
CA CYS A 144 15.80 -2.91 -2.96
C CYS A 144 15.74 -1.38 -2.86
N LEU A 145 16.43 -0.64 -3.72
CA LEU A 145 16.34 0.82 -3.77
C LEU A 145 14.92 1.30 -4.11
N LEU A 146 14.25 0.67 -5.07
CA LEU A 146 12.87 1.01 -5.39
C LEU A 146 11.90 0.69 -4.25
N ILE A 147 12.07 -0.45 -3.57
CA ILE A 147 11.26 -0.83 -2.40
C ILE A 147 11.49 0.15 -1.25
N ALA A 148 12.74 0.51 -0.97
CA ALA A 148 13.10 1.48 0.06
C ALA A 148 12.40 2.82 -0.16
N ARG A 149 12.45 3.33 -1.40
CA ARG A 149 11.74 4.55 -1.80
C ARG A 149 10.23 4.38 -1.70
N GLY A 150 9.70 3.25 -2.15
CA GLY A 150 8.28 2.90 -2.07
C GLY A 150 7.75 2.87 -0.64
N ALA A 151 8.53 2.37 0.32
CA ALA A 151 8.16 2.33 1.73
C ALA A 151 7.92 3.74 2.31
N ILE A 152 8.84 4.67 2.04
CA ILE A 152 8.73 6.07 2.48
C ILE A 152 7.55 6.77 1.81
N ILE A 153 7.38 6.59 0.50
CA ILE A 153 6.23 7.16 -0.22
C ILE A 153 4.92 6.63 0.37
N SER A 154 4.83 5.33 0.64
CA SER A 154 3.62 4.70 1.18
C SER A 154 3.29 5.18 2.58
N MET A 155 4.30 5.33 3.44
CA MET A 155 4.14 5.95 4.75
C MET A 155 3.57 7.37 4.62
N LEU A 156 4.14 8.21 3.76
CA LEU A 156 3.67 9.59 3.57
C LEU A 156 2.24 9.63 3.02
N VAL A 157 1.92 8.77 2.07
CA VAL A 157 0.56 8.67 1.50
C VAL A 157 -0.44 8.26 2.58
N ILE A 158 -0.12 7.27 3.41
CA ILE A 158 -1.03 6.85 4.48
C ILE A 158 -1.18 7.93 5.55
N LEU A 159 -0.11 8.60 5.98
CA LEU A 159 -0.22 9.61 7.02
C LEU A 159 -0.86 10.93 6.55
N SER A 160 -0.95 11.17 5.23
CA SER A 160 -1.55 12.40 4.67
C SER A 160 -2.91 12.16 4.01
N LEU A 161 -2.98 11.22 3.05
CA LEU A 161 -4.15 10.99 2.22
C LEU A 161 -5.24 10.22 2.99
N LEU A 162 -4.86 9.22 3.79
CA LEU A 162 -5.84 8.37 4.48
C LEU A 162 -6.67 9.15 5.52
N PRO A 163 -6.08 10.01 6.39
CA PRO A 163 -6.86 10.87 7.28
C PRO A 163 -7.86 11.75 6.52
N ALA A 164 -7.41 12.40 5.45
CA ALA A 164 -8.25 13.28 4.65
C ALA A 164 -9.44 12.52 4.03
N VAL A 165 -9.20 11.32 3.50
CA VAL A 165 -10.25 10.47 2.92
C VAL A 165 -11.20 9.97 3.99
N ILE A 166 -10.72 9.51 5.14
CA ILE A 166 -11.59 8.98 6.21
C ILE A 166 -12.45 10.11 6.81
N VAL A 167 -11.89 11.29 7.08
CA VAL A 167 -12.65 12.42 7.63
C VAL A 167 -13.71 12.92 6.63
N CYS A 168 -13.35 13.05 5.35
CA CYS A 168 -14.29 13.46 4.30
C CYS A 168 -15.40 12.42 4.08
N CYS A 169 -15.04 11.13 4.14
CA CYS A 169 -15.97 10.02 3.98
C CYS A 169 -16.65 9.60 5.28
N ASP A 170 -16.39 10.19 6.45
CA ASP A 170 -16.99 9.78 7.72
C ASP A 170 -18.53 9.78 7.64
N LYS A 171 -19.09 10.75 6.90
CA LYS A 171 -20.54 10.85 6.59
C LYS A 171 -21.06 9.68 5.75
N ILE A 172 -20.24 9.10 4.87
CA ILE A 172 -20.55 7.95 4.01
C ILE A 172 -20.30 6.64 4.77
N ILE A 173 -19.23 6.57 5.57
CA ILE A 173 -18.87 5.40 6.41
C ILE A 173 -20.00 5.08 7.40
N ASN A 174 -20.62 6.11 7.98
CA ASN A 174 -21.79 5.94 8.85
C ASN A 174 -23.03 5.41 8.12
N ARG A 175 -23.13 5.62 6.80
CA ARG A 175 -24.25 5.17 5.93
C ARG A 175 -24.03 3.77 5.36
N THR A 176 -22.78 3.36 5.12
CA THR A 176 -22.45 2.08 4.44
C THR A 176 -21.94 0.98 5.37
N THR A 177 -21.75 1.26 6.67
CA THR A 177 -21.35 0.23 7.64
C THR A 177 -22.54 -0.65 8.01
N TRP A 178 -22.60 -1.86 7.46
CA TRP A 178 -23.55 -2.91 7.89
C TRP A 178 -23.04 -3.57 9.17
N GLY A 179 -23.42 -2.98 10.32
CA GLY A 179 -22.99 -3.40 11.66
C GLY A 179 -22.57 -2.19 12.49
N GLY A 180 -23.55 -1.56 13.13
CA GLY A 180 -23.45 -0.19 13.63
C GLY A 180 -22.38 0.07 14.69
N SER A 181 -21.71 1.21 14.54
CA SER A 181 -21.38 2.03 15.70
C SER A 181 -22.46 3.10 15.78
N LYS A 182 -23.26 3.07 16.85
CA LYS A 182 -24.25 4.10 17.14
C LYS A 182 -23.50 5.43 17.28
N ALA A 183 -23.66 6.31 16.30
CA ALA A 183 -23.29 7.71 16.46
C ALA A 183 -24.06 8.26 17.67
N LEU A 184 -23.34 8.72 18.70
CA LEU A 184 -23.96 9.45 19.80
C LEU A 184 -24.58 10.75 19.27
N PRO A 185 -25.73 11.16 19.84
CA PRO A 185 -26.44 12.36 19.40
C PRO A 185 -25.55 13.59 19.56
N GLU A 186 -25.66 14.51 18.60
CA GLU A 186 -25.08 15.85 18.70
C GLU A 186 -25.46 16.46 20.05
N GLN A 187 -24.50 16.58 20.96
CA GLN A 187 -24.63 17.47 22.11
C GLN A 187 -23.82 18.73 21.84
N ASN A 188 -24.60 19.75 21.45
CA ASN A 188 -24.41 21.20 21.52
C ASN A 188 -23.06 21.79 21.06
#